data_AF-A0A2J4G8Z1-F1
#
_entry.id   AF-A0A2J4G8Z1-F1
#
_cell.length_a   1.000
_cell.length_b   1.000
_cell.length_c   1.000
_cell.angle_alpha   90.00
_cell.angle_beta   90.00
_cell.angle_gamma   90.00
#
_symmetry.space_group_name_H-M   'P 1'
#
loop_
_entity.id
_entity.type
_entity.pdbx_description
1 polymer ?
#
loop_
_entity_poly.entity_id
_entity_poly.type
_entity_poly.pdbx_seq_one_letter_code
_entity_poly.pdbx_strand_id
1 'polypeptide(L)'
;MRASPASRHLLWSAPTCTQLDRSRPPQGTPRLIVMMINGDALLFVTSKSKSFLAPIASLSKSSMLFARVYIGTSGWDYEDWIGPFYSRETGLFSQYARVFNTAEVNSTFYALPTRRFLESLFQAAPRNFVFSLKMYRGITHKKLLNPKLAEQELELFFKSLEPVRTTGKLGAILIQLPPRGVKEIPWFRDFLEALPKGYRYAVEFRDTSWLTKETYRTLSDLSIAYTTVDEPLLPPEIVVTSDFSYVRWHGRGERPWYYYHYTIEELREWVPRLQKLTENTRLLLGYFNNHFRGFAPHNALQMLALLGMLDRERREMLERMDKYFSSAPRNELERAQRAVASGDLETILKVLAGEKRFARGLEIDDREVSLEVLGDSVKGRVKNYVIDIDVKDKRIYHDCEDWKKQVESKRFCKHMVKFFLKMPREVAVKLLVDIVSNADEWEFAAGTSE
;
A
#
# COMPACT_ATOMS: atom_id res chain seq x y z
N MET A 1 -31.81 -59.91 10.03
CA MET A 1 -32.42 -58.56 9.98
C MET A 1 -31.52 -57.63 9.20
N ARG A 2 -32.13 -56.64 8.55
CA ARG A 2 -31.75 -56.03 7.27
C ARG A 2 -30.51 -55.12 7.32
N ALA A 3 -29.83 -55.07 6.17
CA ALA A 3 -28.91 -54.02 5.76
C ALA A 3 -29.60 -52.64 5.63
N SER A 4 -28.82 -51.57 5.80
CA SER A 4 -29.17 -50.17 5.49
C SER A 4 -28.10 -49.57 4.56
N PRO A 5 -28.44 -48.66 3.61
CA PRO A 5 -27.74 -48.53 2.34
C PRO A 5 -26.79 -47.32 2.21
N ALA A 6 -25.74 -47.56 1.43
CA ALA A 6 -25.12 -46.71 0.40
C ALA A 6 -25.11 -45.16 0.59
N SER A 7 -23.95 -44.63 0.97
CA SER A 7 -23.54 -43.27 0.63
C SER A 7 -23.13 -43.21 -0.86
N ARG A 8 -23.91 -42.48 -1.64
CA ARG A 8 -23.68 -42.21 -3.07
C ARG A 8 -22.39 -41.39 -3.25
N HIS A 9 -21.49 -41.88 -4.10
CA HIS A 9 -20.39 -41.10 -4.64
C HIS A 9 -20.93 -40.04 -5.60
N LEU A 10 -20.74 -38.77 -5.27
CA LEU A 10 -20.86 -37.66 -6.21
C LEU A 10 -19.49 -37.44 -6.85
N LEU A 11 -19.28 -38.06 -8.01
CA LEU A 11 -18.25 -37.66 -8.96
C LEU A 11 -18.68 -36.31 -9.55
N TRP A 12 -18.05 -35.23 -9.14
CA TRP A 12 -18.19 -33.96 -9.84
C TRP A 12 -17.23 -33.95 -11.04
N SER A 13 -17.76 -34.29 -12.21
CA SER A 13 -17.12 -34.02 -13.49
C SER A 13 -17.27 -32.53 -13.80
N ALA A 14 -16.16 -31.79 -13.81
CA ALA A 14 -16.15 -30.41 -14.28
C ALA A 14 -16.41 -30.36 -15.80
N PRO A 15 -17.19 -29.39 -16.30
CA PRO A 15 -17.48 -29.24 -17.72
C PRO A 15 -16.26 -28.69 -18.48
N THR A 16 -16.08 -29.29 -19.65
CA THR A 16 -15.26 -28.93 -20.81
C THR A 16 -14.73 -27.49 -20.88
N CYS A 17 -13.40 -27.35 -20.81
CA CYS A 17 -12.68 -26.29 -21.52
C CYS A 17 -12.05 -26.89 -22.78
N THR A 18 -12.55 -26.46 -23.93
CA THR A 18 -12.10 -26.82 -25.27
C THR A 18 -10.75 -26.18 -25.60
N GLN A 19 -9.86 -27.01 -26.12
CA GLN A 19 -8.61 -26.71 -26.85
C GLN A 19 -7.47 -26.04 -26.08
N LEU A 20 -6.66 -26.88 -25.42
CA LEU A 20 -5.20 -26.75 -25.39
C LEU A 20 -4.61 -28.17 -25.45
N ASP A 21 -3.89 -28.42 -26.54
CA ASP A 21 -2.99 -29.54 -26.89
C ASP A 21 -3.36 -30.98 -26.45
N ARG A 22 -3.69 -31.84 -27.42
CA ARG A 22 -3.93 -33.28 -27.26
C ARG A 22 -2.63 -34.09 -27.36
N SER A 23 -1.62 -33.78 -26.55
CA SER A 23 -0.56 -34.75 -26.26
C SER A 23 -0.92 -35.52 -25.00
N ARG A 24 -1.22 -36.82 -25.12
CA ARG A 24 -1.33 -37.71 -23.94
C ARG A 24 -0.01 -37.60 -23.17
N PRO A 25 -0.01 -37.37 -21.84
CA PRO A 25 1.22 -37.45 -21.07
C PRO A 25 1.82 -38.86 -21.25
N PRO A 26 3.15 -38.99 -21.35
CA PRO A 26 3.79 -40.29 -21.57
C PRO A 26 3.32 -41.29 -20.52
N GLN A 27 3.04 -42.53 -20.95
CA GLN A 27 2.70 -43.62 -20.03
C GLN A 27 3.86 -43.78 -19.02
N GLY A 28 3.59 -43.50 -17.74
CA GLY A 28 4.57 -43.60 -16.66
C GLY A 28 4.72 -42.37 -15.76
N THR A 29 4.00 -41.26 -16.02
CA THR A 29 4.04 -40.08 -15.13
C THR A 29 3.31 -40.35 -13.81
N PRO A 30 3.95 -40.13 -12.64
CA PRO A 30 3.30 -40.31 -11.34
C PRO A 30 2.13 -39.35 -11.20
N ARG A 31 0.98 -39.86 -10.72
CA ARG A 31 -0.18 -39.02 -10.40
C ARG A 31 -0.16 -38.68 -8.92
N LEU A 32 -0.21 -37.38 -8.62
CA LEU A 32 -0.47 -36.85 -7.29
C LEU A 32 -1.99 -36.84 -7.07
N ILE A 33 -2.48 -37.58 -6.08
CA ILE A 33 -3.88 -37.56 -5.67
C ILE A 33 -3.93 -37.02 -4.25
N VAL A 34 -4.64 -35.91 -4.06
CA VAL A 34 -4.91 -35.34 -2.74
C VAL A 34 -6.31 -35.75 -2.33
N MET A 35 -6.45 -36.50 -1.26
CA MET A 35 -7.74 -36.85 -0.67
C MET A 35 -7.90 -36.16 0.68
N MET A 36 -9.09 -35.60 0.92
CA MET A 36 -9.49 -35.04 2.20
C MET A 36 -10.28 -36.09 2.98
N ILE A 37 -9.80 -36.51 4.15
CA ILE A 37 -10.53 -37.41 5.05
C ILE A 37 -10.57 -36.74 6.42
N ASN A 38 -11.78 -36.50 6.96
CA ASN A 38 -12.00 -35.86 8.27
C ASN A 38 -11.27 -34.52 8.48
N GLY A 39 -11.03 -33.77 7.41
CA GLY A 39 -10.38 -32.45 7.46
C GLY A 39 -8.86 -32.47 7.23
N ASP A 40 -8.25 -33.64 7.14
CA ASP A 40 -6.81 -33.78 6.86
C ASP A 40 -6.56 -34.15 5.39
N ALA A 41 -5.55 -33.52 4.78
CA ALA A 41 -5.11 -33.80 3.42
C ALA A 41 -4.09 -34.95 3.41
N LEU A 42 -4.42 -36.05 2.77
CA LEU A 42 -3.51 -37.18 2.51
C LEU A 42 -3.05 -37.13 1.04
N LEU A 43 -1.72 -37.15 0.85
CA LEU A 43 -1.08 -37.10 -0.46
C LEU A 43 -0.70 -38.53 -0.90
N PHE A 44 -1.24 -38.98 -2.02
CA PHE A 44 -0.93 -40.27 -2.61
C PHE A 44 -0.17 -40.09 -3.93
N VAL A 45 1.01 -40.72 -4.04
CA VAL A 45 1.76 -40.81 -5.29
C VAL A 45 1.59 -42.22 -5.82
N THR A 46 0.92 -42.36 -6.97
CA THR A 46 0.72 -43.69 -7.58
C THR A 46 1.74 -43.92 -8.69
N SER A 47 2.51 -45.01 -8.57
CA SER A 47 3.40 -45.58 -9.59
C SER A 47 2.97 -47.03 -9.82
N LYS A 48 2.98 -47.51 -11.08
CA LYS A 48 2.48 -48.85 -11.46
C LYS A 48 3.32 -50.03 -10.95
N SER A 49 4.37 -49.79 -10.17
CA SER A 49 5.12 -50.85 -9.49
C SER A 49 5.33 -50.49 -8.02
N LYS A 50 4.56 -51.15 -7.14
CA LYS A 50 4.58 -51.08 -5.67
C LYS A 50 3.93 -49.82 -5.07
N SER A 51 2.74 -50.01 -4.50
CA SER A 51 2.18 -49.15 -3.47
C SER A 51 2.99 -49.34 -2.17
N PHE A 52 3.83 -48.36 -1.83
CA PHE A 52 4.45 -48.32 -0.51
C PHE A 52 3.54 -47.56 0.46
N LEU A 53 3.06 -48.25 1.50
CA LEU A 53 2.68 -47.61 2.75
C LEU A 53 3.98 -47.30 3.49
N ALA A 54 4.54 -46.11 3.29
CA ALA A 54 5.56 -45.62 4.20
C ALA A 54 4.85 -45.19 5.51
N PRO A 55 5.25 -45.70 6.68
CA PRO A 55 4.80 -45.13 7.93
C PRO A 55 5.23 -43.66 7.95
N ILE A 56 4.29 -42.75 8.23
CA ILE A 56 4.59 -41.35 8.55
C ILE A 56 5.27 -41.34 9.93
N ALA A 57 6.49 -41.85 10.01
CA ALA A 57 7.27 -41.97 11.25
C ALA A 57 8.65 -41.31 11.13
N SER A 58 8.94 -40.61 10.03
CA SER A 58 10.14 -39.76 9.90
C SER A 58 9.89 -38.38 9.31
N LEU A 59 8.63 -38.02 9.04
CA LEU A 59 8.26 -36.61 8.95
C LEU A 59 8.11 -36.13 10.38
N SER A 60 9.04 -35.30 10.83
CA SER A 60 8.93 -34.65 12.13
C SER A 60 7.54 -34.04 12.28
N LYS A 61 7.08 -33.87 13.52
CA LYS A 61 5.84 -33.17 13.88
C LYS A 61 5.79 -31.69 13.44
N SER A 62 6.46 -31.30 12.35
CA SER A 62 6.09 -30.12 11.57
C SER A 62 4.94 -30.51 10.65
N SER A 63 3.72 -30.50 11.17
CA SER A 63 2.62 -30.11 10.31
C SER A 63 3.00 -28.75 9.72
N MET A 64 3.30 -28.72 8.42
CA MET A 64 3.49 -27.46 7.67
C MET A 64 2.16 -26.73 7.66
N LEU A 65 1.78 -26.13 8.78
CA LEU A 65 0.83 -25.04 8.84
C LEU A 65 1.55 -23.87 8.16
N PHE A 66 1.37 -23.73 6.85
CA PHE A 66 1.77 -22.52 6.14
C PHE A 66 1.13 -21.33 6.85
N ALA A 67 1.94 -20.33 7.22
CA ALA A 67 1.43 -19.11 7.82
C ALA A 67 0.35 -18.50 6.92
N ARG A 68 -0.73 -18.02 7.52
CA ARG A 68 -1.71 -17.22 6.76
C ARG A 68 -1.09 -15.88 6.45
N VAL A 69 -1.01 -15.51 5.17
CA VAL A 69 -0.41 -14.24 4.74
C VAL A 69 -1.51 -13.31 4.23
N TYR A 70 -1.58 -12.13 4.81
CA TYR A 70 -2.45 -11.04 4.40
C TYR A 70 -1.60 -9.83 4.06
N ILE A 71 -1.60 -9.44 2.78
CA ILE A 71 -0.91 -8.24 2.29
C ILE A 71 -1.96 -7.32 1.66
N GLY A 72 -1.92 -6.06 2.07
CA GLY A 72 -2.78 -5.01 1.53
C GLY A 72 -2.15 -3.65 1.78
N THR A 73 -2.99 -2.64 1.97
CA THR A 73 -2.55 -1.26 2.13
C THR A 73 -3.00 -0.65 3.46
N SER A 74 -2.29 0.39 3.86
CA SER A 74 -2.68 1.29 4.94
C SER A 74 -3.70 2.30 4.42
N GLY A 75 -4.98 2.03 4.67
CA GLY A 75 -6.11 2.76 4.07
C GLY A 75 -6.47 2.25 2.67
N TRP A 76 -7.64 2.66 2.18
CA TRP A 76 -8.14 2.35 0.84
C TRP A 76 -8.82 3.53 0.15
N ASP A 77 -9.23 4.55 0.90
CA ASP A 77 -10.04 5.66 0.39
C ASP A 77 -9.15 6.83 -0.06
N TYR A 78 -8.56 6.69 -1.25
CA TYR A 78 -7.63 7.66 -1.83
C TYR A 78 -8.06 8.03 -3.26
N GLU A 79 -8.29 9.33 -3.52
CA GLU A 79 -8.72 9.85 -4.83
C GLU A 79 -7.70 9.57 -5.94
N ASP A 80 -6.41 9.68 -5.62
CA ASP A 80 -5.32 9.47 -6.59
C ASP A 80 -5.14 7.99 -6.97
N TRP A 81 -5.96 7.09 -6.41
CA TRP A 81 -6.06 5.71 -6.84
C TRP A 81 -7.09 5.53 -7.96
N ILE A 82 -7.93 6.54 -8.23
CA ILE A 82 -8.90 6.54 -9.35
C ILE A 82 -8.17 6.72 -10.68
N GLY A 83 -8.30 5.74 -11.56
CA GLY A 83 -7.46 5.57 -12.75
C GLY A 83 -6.56 4.35 -12.63
N PRO A 84 -5.48 4.39 -11.82
CA PRO A 84 -4.58 3.25 -11.68
C PRO A 84 -5.29 2.03 -11.05
N PHE A 85 -5.94 2.22 -9.90
CA PHE A 85 -6.50 1.12 -9.10
C PHE A 85 -8.04 1.10 -9.06
N TYR A 86 -8.69 2.25 -8.97
CA TYR A 86 -10.15 2.36 -9.03
C TYR A 86 -10.63 2.71 -10.43
N SER A 87 -11.72 2.06 -10.84
CA SER A 87 -12.36 2.33 -12.13
C SER A 87 -13.32 3.53 -12.09
N ARG A 88 -13.77 3.89 -10.88
CA ARG A 88 -14.77 4.94 -10.61
C ARG A 88 -14.62 5.44 -9.19
N GLU A 89 -15.19 6.62 -8.93
CA GLU A 89 -15.09 7.32 -7.64
C GLU A 89 -16.00 6.71 -6.56
N THR A 90 -17.01 5.93 -6.94
CA THR A 90 -17.98 5.36 -6.00
C THR A 90 -17.66 3.93 -5.60
N GLY A 91 -18.06 3.55 -4.37
CA GLY A 91 -17.90 2.18 -3.87
C GLY A 91 -16.44 1.75 -3.73
N LEU A 92 -15.55 2.67 -3.36
CA LEU A 92 -14.10 2.45 -3.29
C LEU A 92 -13.73 1.23 -2.43
N PHE A 93 -14.34 1.08 -1.25
CA PHE A 93 -14.13 -0.10 -0.41
C PHE A 93 -14.53 -1.42 -1.10
N SER A 94 -15.65 -1.43 -1.84
CA SER A 94 -16.08 -2.63 -2.58
C SER A 94 -15.10 -2.97 -3.71
N GLN A 95 -14.59 -1.95 -4.42
CA GLN A 95 -13.56 -2.15 -5.44
C GLN A 95 -12.25 -2.66 -4.81
N TYR A 96 -11.85 -2.12 -3.66
CA TYR A 96 -10.67 -2.55 -2.91
C TYR A 96 -10.80 -4.00 -2.43
N ALA A 97 -11.93 -4.35 -1.81
CA ALA A 97 -12.18 -5.66 -1.21
C ALA A 97 -12.35 -6.81 -2.23
N ARG A 98 -12.49 -6.47 -3.51
CA ARG A 98 -12.40 -7.44 -4.62
C ARG A 98 -10.96 -7.91 -4.86
N VAL A 99 -9.99 -7.02 -4.65
CA VAL A 99 -8.57 -7.30 -4.93
C VAL A 99 -7.86 -7.78 -3.67
N PHE A 100 -8.06 -7.08 -2.56
CA PHE A 100 -7.40 -7.37 -1.30
C PHE A 100 -8.37 -7.95 -0.28
N ASN A 101 -7.86 -8.85 0.56
CA ASN A 101 -8.59 -9.44 1.69
C ASN A 101 -8.14 -8.85 3.04
N THR A 102 -7.39 -7.75 3.03
CA THR A 102 -7.01 -7.03 4.24
C THR A 102 -6.82 -5.55 4.01
N ALA A 103 -7.01 -4.75 5.05
CA ALA A 103 -6.61 -3.34 5.10
C ALA A 103 -6.24 -2.94 6.52
N GLU A 104 -5.28 -2.03 6.66
CA GLU A 104 -5.03 -1.32 7.91
C GLU A 104 -5.88 -0.04 7.94
N VAL A 105 -6.75 0.09 8.93
CA VAL A 105 -7.64 1.23 9.11
C VAL A 105 -6.86 2.36 9.79
N ASN A 106 -6.59 3.40 9.02
CA ASN A 106 -5.88 4.59 9.50
C ASN A 106 -6.80 5.65 10.14
N SER A 107 -8.09 5.68 9.81
CA SER A 107 -9.01 6.71 10.35
C SER A 107 -9.10 6.67 11.89
N THR A 108 -8.99 5.49 12.50
CA THR A 108 -8.99 5.27 13.95
C THR A 108 -7.79 5.90 14.66
N PHE A 109 -6.71 6.21 13.93
CA PHE A 109 -5.58 6.96 14.46
C PHE A 109 -5.94 8.42 14.73
N TYR A 110 -6.77 9.03 13.87
CA TYR A 110 -7.07 10.46 13.94
C TYR A 110 -8.26 10.78 14.83
N ALA A 111 -9.20 9.84 14.96
CA ALA A 111 -10.37 9.96 15.82
C ALA A 111 -10.69 8.61 16.48
N LEU A 112 -11.23 8.65 17.70
CA LEU A 112 -11.74 7.44 18.33
C LEU A 112 -12.85 6.83 17.45
N PRO A 113 -12.76 5.51 17.13
CA PRO A 113 -13.81 4.86 16.38
C PRO A 113 -15.12 4.83 17.17
N THR A 114 -16.25 4.95 16.46
CA THR A 114 -17.57 4.68 17.04
C THR A 114 -17.94 3.21 16.81
N ARG A 115 -18.75 2.64 17.72
CA ARG A 115 -19.29 1.28 17.56
C ARG A 115 -19.97 1.10 16.20
N ARG A 116 -20.87 2.03 15.85
CA ARG A 116 -21.62 2.01 14.60
C ARG A 116 -20.71 2.02 13.36
N PHE A 117 -19.64 2.81 13.38
CA PHE A 117 -18.68 2.84 12.28
C PHE A 117 -18.02 1.48 12.08
N LEU A 118 -17.48 0.89 13.15
CA LEU A 118 -16.80 -0.41 13.07
C LEU A 118 -17.76 -1.55 12.71
N GLU A 119 -18.95 -1.57 13.31
CA GLU A 119 -20.02 -2.53 12.94
C GLU A 119 -20.32 -2.46 11.44
N SER A 120 -20.58 -1.25 10.93
CA SER A 120 -20.92 -1.04 9.51
C SER A 120 -19.78 -1.47 8.59
N LEU A 121 -18.55 -1.10 8.92
CA LEU A 121 -17.36 -1.47 8.14
C LEU A 121 -17.16 -2.99 8.09
N PHE A 122 -17.23 -3.66 9.24
CA PHE A 122 -17.00 -5.09 9.34
C PHE A 122 -18.15 -5.91 8.74
N GLN A 123 -19.38 -5.40 8.78
CA GLN A 123 -20.53 -6.01 8.10
C GLN A 123 -20.42 -5.88 6.58
N ALA A 124 -19.98 -4.73 6.07
CA ALA A 124 -19.81 -4.50 4.63
C ALA A 124 -18.68 -5.34 4.01
N ALA A 125 -17.68 -5.72 4.81
CA ALA A 125 -16.53 -6.48 4.32
C ALA A 125 -16.86 -7.96 4.01
N PRO A 126 -16.22 -8.58 3.00
CA PRO A 126 -16.34 -10.02 2.76
C PRO A 126 -16.02 -10.88 3.99
N ARG A 127 -16.50 -12.13 4.03
CA ARG A 127 -16.33 -13.04 5.19
C ARG A 127 -14.87 -13.22 5.59
N ASN A 128 -13.97 -13.35 4.62
CA ASN A 128 -12.54 -13.63 4.84
C ASN A 128 -11.67 -12.37 4.89
N PHE A 129 -12.29 -11.18 4.97
CA PHE A 129 -11.56 -9.92 5.01
C PHE A 129 -11.08 -9.61 6.43
N VAL A 130 -9.82 -9.21 6.58
CA VAL A 130 -9.19 -8.92 7.88
C VAL A 130 -8.81 -7.45 7.97
N PHE A 131 -9.27 -6.74 9.00
CA PHE A 131 -8.86 -5.38 9.30
C PHE A 131 -7.84 -5.33 10.44
N SER A 132 -6.75 -4.60 10.24
CA SER A 132 -5.94 -4.13 11.37
C SER A 132 -6.32 -2.71 11.70
N LEU A 133 -6.35 -2.34 12.98
CA LEU A 133 -6.78 -1.01 13.42
C LEU A 133 -5.60 -0.26 14.04
N LYS A 134 -5.40 0.98 13.66
CA LYS A 134 -4.39 1.82 14.30
C LYS A 134 -4.95 2.41 15.59
N MET A 135 -4.21 2.27 16.69
CA MET A 135 -4.60 2.84 17.98
C MET A 135 -4.66 4.37 17.88
N TYR A 136 -5.64 4.97 18.57
CA TYR A 136 -5.87 6.41 18.53
C TYR A 136 -4.64 7.20 18.98
N ARG A 137 -4.25 8.21 18.19
CA ARG A 137 -3.07 9.06 18.45
C ARG A 137 -3.10 9.79 19.79
N GLY A 138 -4.29 9.99 20.37
CA GLY A 138 -4.42 10.54 21.72
C GLY A 138 -3.69 9.69 22.75
N ILE A 139 -3.71 8.37 22.57
CA ILE A 139 -3.05 7.40 23.45
C ILE A 139 -1.54 7.36 23.16
N THR A 140 -1.17 7.15 21.88
CA THR A 140 0.24 6.88 21.50
C THR A 140 1.10 8.14 21.39
N HIS A 141 0.58 9.25 20.86
CA HIS A 141 1.38 10.46 20.57
C HIS A 141 1.16 11.58 21.57
N LYS A 142 -0.09 11.80 22.04
CA LYS A 142 -0.37 12.90 22.98
C LYS A 142 -0.07 12.50 24.42
N LYS A 143 -0.48 11.30 24.82
CA LYS A 143 -0.33 10.79 26.20
C LYS A 143 0.88 9.89 26.38
N LEU A 144 1.64 9.63 25.31
CA LEU A 144 2.89 8.87 25.30
C LEU A 144 2.78 7.57 26.10
N LEU A 145 1.71 6.81 25.84
CA LEU A 145 1.41 5.55 26.52
C LEU A 145 1.31 5.63 28.04
N ASN A 146 1.08 6.80 28.65
CA ASN A 146 0.83 6.86 30.09
C ASN A 146 -0.53 6.20 30.42
N PRO A 147 -0.58 5.08 31.17
CA PRO A 147 -1.82 4.33 31.38
C PRO A 147 -2.88 5.14 32.12
N LYS A 148 -2.47 5.95 33.10
CA LYS A 148 -3.39 6.79 33.89
C LYS A 148 -3.96 7.92 33.05
N LEU A 149 -3.12 8.58 32.26
CA LEU A 149 -3.61 9.65 31.40
C LEU A 149 -4.52 9.10 30.30
N ALA A 150 -4.21 7.93 29.74
CA ALA A 150 -4.90 7.36 28.59
C ALA A 150 -6.11 6.47 28.93
N GLU A 151 -6.44 6.31 30.21
CA GLU A 151 -7.49 5.40 30.70
C GLU A 151 -8.83 5.58 29.97
N GLN A 152 -9.32 6.82 29.90
CA GLN A 152 -10.60 7.12 29.26
C GLN A 152 -10.61 6.79 27.75
N GLU A 153 -9.58 7.17 27.00
CA GLU A 153 -9.50 6.86 25.57
C GLU A 153 -9.30 5.38 25.31
N LEU A 154 -8.57 4.67 26.17
CA LEU A 154 -8.46 3.22 26.10
C LEU A 154 -9.83 2.57 26.29
N GLU A 155 -10.56 2.95 27.34
CA GLU A 155 -11.90 2.43 27.59
C GLU A 155 -12.82 2.67 26.38
N LEU A 156 -12.88 3.90 25.88
CA LEU A 156 -13.70 4.25 24.71
C LEU A 156 -13.26 3.48 23.45
N PHE A 157 -11.95 3.36 23.21
CA PHE A 157 -11.42 2.63 22.06
C PHE A 157 -11.83 1.15 22.14
N PHE A 158 -11.61 0.46 23.25
CA PHE A 158 -11.95 -0.96 23.36
C PHE A 158 -13.46 -1.22 23.41
N LYS A 159 -14.24 -0.33 24.03
CA LYS A 159 -15.71 -0.39 23.97
C LYS A 159 -16.24 -0.28 22.55
N SER A 160 -15.55 0.47 21.68
CA SER A 160 -15.89 0.54 20.26
C SER A 160 -15.63 -0.78 19.51
N LEU A 161 -14.68 -1.60 19.98
CA LEU A 161 -14.29 -2.88 19.36
C LEU A 161 -15.20 -4.05 19.75
N GLU A 162 -15.95 -3.94 20.85
CA GLU A 162 -16.87 -5.00 21.33
C GLU A 162 -17.71 -5.65 20.22
N PRO A 163 -18.35 -4.90 19.30
CA PRO A 163 -19.21 -5.48 18.29
C PRO A 163 -18.47 -6.31 17.24
N VAL A 164 -17.18 -6.02 17.06
CA VAL A 164 -16.35 -6.64 16.01
C VAL A 164 -15.40 -7.70 16.54
N ARG A 165 -15.24 -7.78 17.87
CA ARG A 165 -14.33 -8.70 18.56
C ARG A 165 -14.53 -10.17 18.17
N THR A 166 -15.77 -10.63 18.02
CA THR A 166 -16.11 -12.04 17.74
C THR A 166 -16.28 -12.34 16.25
N THR A 167 -16.14 -11.35 15.37
CA THR A 167 -16.37 -11.52 13.93
C THR A 167 -15.30 -12.35 13.23
N GLY A 168 -14.14 -12.54 13.86
CA GLY A 168 -12.96 -13.17 13.24
C GLY A 168 -12.26 -12.29 12.19
N LYS A 169 -12.74 -11.05 11.97
CA LYS A 169 -12.18 -10.12 10.98
C LYS A 169 -11.18 -9.12 11.57
N LEU A 170 -10.97 -9.11 12.89
CA LEU A 170 -9.96 -8.24 13.52
C LEU A 170 -8.58 -8.91 13.48
N GLY A 171 -7.66 -8.32 12.73
CA GLY A 171 -6.28 -8.80 12.53
C GLY A 171 -5.41 -8.48 13.73
N ALA A 172 -4.97 -7.23 13.84
CA ALA A 172 -4.23 -6.70 14.98
C ALA A 172 -4.56 -5.23 15.27
N ILE A 173 -4.21 -4.78 16.47
CA ILE A 173 -4.22 -3.37 16.87
C ILE A 173 -2.77 -2.86 16.80
N LEU A 174 -2.53 -1.92 15.89
CA LEU A 174 -1.22 -1.29 15.71
C LEU A 174 -1.02 -0.15 16.71
N ILE A 175 0.04 -0.24 17.51
CA ILE A 175 0.52 0.76 18.46
C ILE A 175 1.76 1.41 17.86
N GLN A 176 1.56 2.38 16.97
CA GLN A 176 2.66 3.15 16.38
C GLN A 176 3.04 4.33 17.27
N LEU A 177 4.31 4.39 17.67
CA LEU A 177 4.86 5.44 18.53
C LEU A 177 5.37 6.63 17.69
N PRO A 178 5.34 7.86 18.24
CA PRO A 178 6.04 8.99 17.64
C PRO A 178 7.55 8.74 17.56
N PRO A 179 8.31 9.53 16.78
CA PRO A 179 9.78 9.50 16.75
C PRO A 179 10.34 10.06 18.07
N ARG A 180 10.22 9.27 19.13
CA ARG A 180 10.60 9.57 20.51
C ARG A 180 11.33 8.35 21.06
N GLY A 181 12.42 8.57 21.78
CA GLY A 181 13.24 7.48 22.30
C GLY A 181 12.67 6.83 23.56
N VAL A 182 13.31 5.74 24.00
CA VAL A 182 12.89 4.95 25.18
C VAL A 182 12.69 5.80 26.43
N LYS A 183 13.61 6.74 26.70
CA LYS A 183 13.56 7.61 27.89
C LYS A 183 12.38 8.57 27.90
N GLU A 184 11.80 8.87 26.73
CA GLU A 184 10.69 9.81 26.57
C GLU A 184 9.32 9.11 26.72
N ILE A 185 9.29 7.77 26.74
CA ILE A 185 8.07 6.96 26.92
C ILE A 185 8.32 5.99 28.09
N PRO A 186 8.45 6.50 29.33
CA PRO A 186 8.86 5.69 30.49
C PRO A 186 7.81 4.64 30.89
N TRP A 187 6.55 4.81 30.47
CA TRP A 187 5.44 3.93 30.81
C TRP A 187 5.26 2.75 29.86
N PHE A 188 6.21 2.53 28.94
CA PHE A 188 6.06 1.58 27.84
C PHE A 188 5.67 0.17 28.32
N ARG A 189 6.41 -0.41 29.26
CA ARG A 189 6.12 -1.75 29.78
C ARG A 189 4.77 -1.79 30.51
N ASP A 190 4.55 -0.88 31.46
CA ASP A 190 3.32 -0.82 32.27
C ASP A 190 2.07 -0.70 31.37
N PHE A 191 2.16 0.10 30.30
CA PHE A 191 1.08 0.23 29.34
C PHE A 191 0.78 -1.07 28.61
N LEU A 192 1.80 -1.75 28.10
CA LEU A 192 1.61 -3.01 27.38
C LEU A 192 1.08 -4.12 28.29
N GLU A 193 1.50 -4.14 29.55
CA GLU A 193 1.00 -5.09 30.57
C GLU A 193 -0.49 -4.85 30.86
N ALA A 194 -0.91 -3.58 30.92
CA ALA A 194 -2.29 -3.16 31.17
C ALA A 194 -3.25 -3.35 29.97
N LEU A 195 -2.75 -3.66 28.77
CA LEU A 195 -3.61 -3.84 27.60
C LEU A 195 -4.60 -5.00 27.80
N PRO A 196 -5.88 -4.82 27.40
CA PRO A 196 -6.88 -5.89 27.43
C PRO A 196 -6.42 -7.13 26.68
N LYS A 197 -6.63 -8.31 27.28
CA LYS A 197 -6.30 -9.59 26.66
C LYS A 197 -7.34 -9.99 25.59
N GLY A 198 -6.96 -10.92 24.71
CA GLY A 198 -7.81 -11.42 23.63
C GLY A 198 -7.73 -10.62 22.32
N TYR A 199 -6.78 -9.70 22.22
CA TYR A 199 -6.44 -8.99 20.98
C TYR A 199 -4.99 -9.28 20.61
N ARG A 200 -4.68 -9.19 19.31
CA ARG A 200 -3.30 -9.13 18.83
C ARG A 200 -2.84 -7.69 18.80
N TYR A 201 -1.66 -7.42 19.34
CA TYR A 201 -1.05 -6.10 19.34
C TYR A 201 0.26 -6.13 18.57
N ALA A 202 0.50 -5.11 17.77
CA ALA A 202 1.78 -4.88 17.10
C ALA A 202 2.31 -3.50 17.48
N VAL A 203 3.58 -3.40 17.87
CA VAL A 203 4.22 -2.14 18.26
C VAL A 203 5.19 -1.71 17.18
N GLU A 204 5.05 -0.46 16.75
CA GLU A 204 5.88 0.14 15.73
C GLU A 204 6.66 1.32 16.29
N PHE A 205 7.98 1.21 16.23
CA PHE A 205 8.92 2.22 16.69
C PHE A 205 9.32 3.16 15.55
N ARG A 206 9.79 4.35 15.94
CA ARG A 206 10.24 5.43 15.03
C ARG A 206 11.56 6.06 15.48
N ASP A 207 12.24 5.41 16.40
CA ASP A 207 13.53 5.83 16.94
C ASP A 207 14.39 4.60 17.21
N THR A 208 15.69 4.67 16.89
CA THR A 208 16.61 3.53 16.96
C THR A 208 16.91 3.09 18.40
N SER A 209 16.67 3.94 19.41
CA SER A 209 16.86 3.56 20.81
C SER A 209 15.94 2.43 21.27
N TRP A 210 14.86 2.13 20.54
CA TRP A 210 13.97 1.01 20.80
C TRP A 210 14.48 -0.34 20.24
N LEU A 211 15.46 -0.32 19.33
CA LEU A 211 15.95 -1.54 18.66
C LEU A 211 16.97 -2.26 19.55
N THR A 212 16.51 -2.75 20.69
CA THR A 212 17.34 -3.39 21.72
C THR A 212 16.78 -4.76 22.11
N LYS A 213 17.67 -5.65 22.57
CA LYS A 213 17.27 -6.97 23.09
C LYS A 213 16.27 -6.88 24.23
N GLU A 214 16.36 -5.86 25.08
CA GLU A 214 15.44 -5.65 26.21
C GLU A 214 14.03 -5.28 25.73
N THR A 215 13.93 -4.39 24.74
CA THR A 215 12.65 -4.04 24.12
C THR A 215 12.02 -5.26 23.44
N TYR A 216 12.79 -6.01 22.63
CA TYR A 216 12.29 -7.22 21.98
C TYR A 216 11.87 -8.30 22.98
N ARG A 217 12.61 -8.47 24.08
CA ARG A 217 12.23 -9.39 25.16
C ARG A 217 10.92 -8.97 25.82
N THR A 218 10.75 -7.68 26.11
CA THR A 218 9.50 -7.16 26.67
C THR A 218 8.30 -7.45 25.76
N LEU A 219 8.46 -7.25 24.45
CA LEU A 219 7.43 -7.60 23.47
C LEU A 219 7.15 -9.12 23.46
N SER A 220 8.20 -9.95 23.49
CA SER A 220 8.11 -11.41 23.50
C SER A 220 7.40 -11.96 24.75
N ASP A 221 7.77 -11.46 25.93
CA ASP A 221 7.18 -11.87 27.21
C ASP A 221 5.67 -11.59 27.25
N LEU A 222 5.23 -10.54 26.54
CA LEU A 222 3.83 -10.13 26.45
C LEU A 222 3.10 -10.66 25.20
N SER A 223 3.77 -11.44 24.36
CA SER A 223 3.25 -11.94 23.07
C SER A 223 2.77 -10.82 22.14
N ILE A 224 3.45 -9.68 22.13
CA ILE A 224 3.16 -8.52 21.29
C ILE A 224 4.12 -8.52 20.10
N ALA A 225 3.61 -8.38 18.89
CA ALA A 225 4.44 -8.38 17.69
C ALA A 225 5.25 -7.07 17.59
N TYR A 226 6.53 -7.20 17.27
CA TYR A 226 7.31 -6.10 16.73
C TYR A 226 6.85 -5.86 15.29
N THR A 227 6.55 -4.60 14.97
CA THR A 227 6.28 -4.19 13.59
C THR A 227 7.60 -3.94 12.88
N THR A 228 7.94 -4.84 11.95
CA THR A 228 9.04 -4.59 11.02
C THR A 228 8.64 -3.47 10.05
N VAL A 229 9.51 -2.49 9.87
CA VAL A 229 9.28 -1.33 9.02
C VAL A 229 10.31 -1.26 7.89
N ASP A 230 9.89 -0.75 6.74
CA ASP A 230 10.79 -0.27 5.70
C ASP A 230 10.62 1.24 5.58
N GLU A 231 11.57 2.00 6.13
CA GLU A 231 11.53 3.46 6.15
C GLU A 231 12.94 4.06 6.22
N PRO A 232 13.12 5.38 5.94
CA PRO A 232 14.45 5.97 5.88
C PRO A 232 15.18 6.12 7.22
N LEU A 233 14.47 6.10 8.35
CA LEU A 233 15.08 6.32 9.66
C LEU A 233 15.56 5.04 10.35
N LEU A 234 14.87 3.92 10.10
CA LEU A 234 15.08 2.67 10.82
C LEU A 234 15.48 1.58 9.82
N PRO A 235 16.46 0.72 10.17
CA PRO A 235 16.77 -0.42 9.33
C PRO A 235 15.58 -1.40 9.31
N PRO A 236 15.39 -2.16 8.23
CA PRO A 236 14.34 -3.18 8.13
C PRO A 236 14.71 -4.45 8.93
N GLU A 237 14.79 -4.31 10.25
CA GLU A 237 15.15 -5.39 11.17
C GLU A 237 14.00 -6.41 11.27
N ILE A 238 14.36 -7.70 11.25
CA ILE A 238 13.41 -8.82 11.29
C ILE A 238 13.57 -9.52 12.64
N VAL A 239 12.62 -9.29 13.54
CA VAL A 239 12.57 -9.91 14.87
C VAL A 239 11.18 -10.45 15.13
N VAL A 240 11.09 -11.72 15.52
CA VAL A 240 9.82 -12.37 15.87
C VAL A 240 9.64 -12.31 17.38
N THR A 241 8.59 -11.63 17.83
CA THR A 241 8.27 -11.43 19.26
C THR A 241 6.85 -11.88 19.62
N SER A 242 6.13 -12.54 18.70
CA SER A 242 4.78 -13.05 18.91
C SER A 242 4.50 -14.24 17.99
N ASP A 243 3.33 -14.86 18.11
CA ASP A 243 2.87 -15.95 17.24
C ASP A 243 2.44 -15.47 15.84
N PHE A 244 2.45 -14.16 15.61
CA PHE A 244 2.19 -13.49 14.35
C PHE A 244 3.24 -12.40 14.06
N SER A 245 3.40 -12.07 12.78
CA SER A 245 4.30 -11.01 12.29
C SER A 245 3.49 -9.83 11.73
N TYR A 246 4.00 -8.61 11.91
CA TYR A 246 3.41 -7.40 11.34
C TYR A 246 4.48 -6.62 10.57
N VAL A 247 4.19 -6.26 9.31
CA VAL A 247 5.15 -5.58 8.43
C VAL A 247 4.52 -4.33 7.82
N ARG A 248 5.25 -3.22 7.77
CA ARG A 248 4.81 -1.99 7.11
C ARG A 248 5.88 -1.44 6.18
N TRP A 249 5.49 -1.20 4.93
CA TRP A 249 6.35 -0.58 3.92
C TRP A 249 5.99 0.90 3.78
N HIS A 250 6.87 1.79 4.22
CA HIS A 250 6.65 3.24 4.13
C HIS A 250 7.22 3.85 2.86
N GLY A 251 8.18 3.20 2.22
CA GLY A 251 8.95 3.80 1.14
C GLY A 251 10.31 4.26 1.63
N ARG A 252 11.23 4.44 0.68
CA ARG A 252 12.60 4.92 0.91
C ARG A 252 12.80 6.34 0.37
N GLY A 253 11.71 7.11 0.23
CA GLY A 253 11.74 8.48 -0.27
C GLY A 253 12.33 9.47 0.73
N GLU A 254 12.37 10.75 0.37
CA GLU A 254 12.75 11.84 1.28
C GLU A 254 11.53 12.45 1.96
N ARG A 255 11.17 13.72 1.77
CA ARG A 255 9.97 14.30 2.42
C ARG A 255 8.87 14.59 1.40
N PRO A 256 7.72 13.89 1.42
CA PRO A 256 7.31 12.84 2.37
C PRO A 256 7.87 11.44 2.01
N TRP A 257 8.26 10.64 3.01
CA TRP A 257 8.85 9.29 2.80
C TRP A 257 7.92 8.35 2.02
N TYR A 258 6.62 8.58 2.18
CA TYR A 258 5.54 7.79 1.57
C TYR A 258 5.34 8.06 0.07
N TYR A 259 5.94 9.10 -0.50
CA TYR A 259 5.95 9.32 -1.95
C TYR A 259 7.07 8.49 -2.58
N TYR A 260 6.81 7.20 -2.69
CA TYR A 260 7.80 6.24 -3.14
C TYR A 260 7.14 5.09 -3.87
N HIS A 261 7.64 4.75 -5.05
CA HIS A 261 7.20 3.58 -5.78
C HIS A 261 8.33 2.55 -5.74
N TYR A 262 8.15 1.47 -4.98
CA TYR A 262 9.17 0.44 -4.88
C TYR A 262 9.42 -0.20 -6.25
N THR A 263 10.68 -0.42 -6.56
CA THR A 263 11.06 -1.24 -7.71
C THR A 263 10.85 -2.72 -7.42
N ILE A 264 10.76 -3.55 -8.46
CA ILE A 264 10.64 -5.01 -8.28
C ILE A 264 11.87 -5.57 -7.57
N GLU A 265 13.05 -5.02 -7.82
CA GLU A 265 14.32 -5.42 -7.20
C GLU A 265 14.27 -5.20 -5.69
N GLU A 266 13.79 -4.03 -5.24
CA GLU A 266 13.63 -3.75 -3.82
C GLU A 266 12.56 -4.62 -3.16
N LEU A 267 11.47 -4.91 -3.87
CA LEU A 267 10.47 -5.87 -3.38
C LEU A 267 11.05 -7.29 -3.30
N ARG A 268 11.92 -7.70 -4.22
CA ARG A 268 12.58 -9.02 -4.16
C ARG A 268 13.46 -9.16 -2.92
N GLU A 269 14.08 -8.10 -2.44
CA GLU A 269 14.83 -8.12 -1.16
C GLU A 269 13.95 -8.54 0.02
N TRP A 270 12.65 -8.25 -0.04
CA TRP A 270 11.70 -8.57 1.03
C TRP A 270 11.23 -10.03 1.01
N VAL A 271 11.29 -10.72 -0.12
CA VAL A 271 10.86 -12.13 -0.23
C VAL A 271 11.51 -13.04 0.82
N PRO A 272 12.86 -13.11 0.98
CA PRO A 272 13.47 -13.96 2.00
C PRO A 272 13.13 -13.51 3.43
N ARG A 273 12.92 -12.21 3.66
CA ARG A 273 12.51 -11.67 4.97
C ARG A 273 11.10 -12.14 5.34
N LEU A 274 10.16 -12.05 4.40
CA LEU A 274 8.79 -12.52 4.60
C LEU A 274 8.74 -14.04 4.78
N GLN A 275 9.53 -14.81 4.01
CA GLN A 275 9.67 -16.25 4.19
C GLN A 275 10.10 -16.61 5.62
N LYS A 276 11.16 -15.97 6.12
CA LYS A 276 11.63 -16.15 7.51
C LYS A 276 10.55 -15.83 8.54
N LEU A 277 9.78 -14.76 8.34
CA LEU A 277 8.65 -14.43 9.23
C LEU A 277 7.57 -15.53 9.18
N THR A 278 7.22 -16.03 7.99
CA THR A 278 6.20 -17.08 7.82
C THR A 278 6.63 -18.46 8.32
N GLU A 279 7.93 -18.76 8.35
CA GLU A 279 8.45 -19.99 8.95
C GLU A 279 8.33 -20.00 10.48
N ASN A 280 8.34 -18.82 11.09
CA ASN A 280 8.39 -18.65 12.55
C ASN A 280 7.06 -18.18 13.16
N THR A 281 6.04 -17.89 12.34
CA THR A 281 4.75 -17.36 12.82
C THR A 281 3.57 -17.99 12.08
N ARG A 282 2.39 -17.98 12.69
CA ARG A 282 1.16 -18.57 12.11
C ARG A 282 0.40 -17.61 11.20
N LEU A 283 0.72 -16.32 11.28
CA LEU A 283 0.01 -15.24 10.61
C LEU A 283 1.00 -14.12 10.29
N LEU A 284 0.97 -13.63 9.05
CA LEU A 284 1.67 -12.42 8.62
C LEU A 284 0.65 -11.38 8.16
N LEU A 285 0.71 -10.19 8.74
CA LEU A 285 -0.07 -9.01 8.34
C LEU A 285 0.91 -7.97 7.76
N GLY A 286 0.77 -7.66 6.48
CA GLY A 286 1.65 -6.74 5.76
C GLY A 286 0.89 -5.58 5.12
N TYR A 287 1.33 -4.34 5.33
CA TYR A 287 0.65 -3.16 4.82
C TYR A 287 1.59 -2.18 4.12
N PHE A 288 1.33 -1.92 2.85
CA PHE A 288 1.98 -0.86 2.09
C PHE A 288 1.32 0.49 2.43
N ASN A 289 2.14 1.46 2.86
CA ASN A 289 1.71 2.79 3.29
C ASN A 289 2.30 3.91 2.42
N ASN A 290 3.03 3.56 1.36
CA ASN A 290 3.49 4.46 0.29
C ASN A 290 2.32 4.82 -0.65
N HIS A 291 1.28 5.42 -0.09
CA HIS A 291 -0.05 5.48 -0.68
C HIS A 291 -0.21 6.46 -1.86
N PHE A 292 0.77 7.31 -2.16
CA PHE A 292 0.60 8.28 -3.24
C PHE A 292 0.47 7.61 -4.62
N ARG A 293 -0.36 8.20 -5.49
CA ARG A 293 -0.54 7.84 -6.91
C ARG A 293 -0.95 6.39 -7.18
N GLY A 294 -1.45 5.67 -6.18
CA GLY A 294 -1.74 4.24 -6.30
C GLY A 294 -0.51 3.33 -6.24
N PHE A 295 0.63 3.82 -5.73
CA PHE A 295 1.84 3.00 -5.58
C PHE A 295 1.65 1.88 -4.55
N ALA A 296 1.03 2.16 -3.40
CA ALA A 296 0.76 1.14 -2.38
C ALA A 296 -0.01 -0.09 -2.91
N PRO A 297 -1.19 0.05 -3.57
CA PRO A 297 -1.88 -1.12 -4.11
C PRO A 297 -1.09 -1.80 -5.24
N HIS A 298 -0.29 -1.05 -6.02
CA HIS A 298 0.56 -1.62 -7.05
C HIS A 298 1.66 -2.51 -6.45
N ASN A 299 2.44 -1.97 -5.52
CA ASN A 299 3.51 -2.69 -4.85
C ASN A 299 2.99 -3.85 -4.00
N ALA A 300 1.80 -3.72 -3.39
CA ALA A 300 1.14 -4.83 -2.70
C ALA A 300 0.82 -6.01 -3.65
N LEU A 301 0.31 -5.72 -4.85
CA LEU A 301 0.06 -6.74 -5.88
C LEU A 301 1.36 -7.35 -6.42
N GLN A 302 2.38 -6.54 -6.66
CA GLN A 302 3.71 -7.03 -7.08
C GLN A 302 4.34 -7.93 -6.03
N MET A 303 4.24 -7.57 -4.74
CA MET A 303 4.70 -8.42 -3.64
C MET A 303 3.92 -9.74 -3.60
N LEU A 304 2.59 -9.71 -3.72
CA LEU A 304 1.79 -10.92 -3.83
C LEU A 304 2.20 -11.77 -5.05
N ALA A 305 2.60 -11.15 -6.17
CA ALA A 305 3.16 -11.83 -7.33
C ALA A 305 4.47 -12.54 -7.03
N LEU A 306 5.41 -11.85 -6.39
CA LEU A 306 6.71 -12.38 -5.99
C LEU A 306 6.58 -13.56 -5.00
N LEU A 307 5.53 -13.55 -4.17
CA LEU A 307 5.20 -14.64 -3.25
C LEU A 307 4.38 -15.77 -3.89
N GLY A 308 4.02 -15.68 -5.17
CA GLY A 308 3.20 -16.69 -5.86
C GLY A 308 1.74 -16.73 -5.40
N MET A 309 1.21 -15.61 -4.88
CA MET A 309 -0.11 -15.49 -4.24
C MET A 309 -1.16 -14.75 -5.08
N LEU A 310 -0.93 -14.62 -6.40
CA LEU A 310 -1.92 -14.04 -7.32
C LEU A 310 -2.97 -15.06 -7.74
N ASP A 311 -4.22 -14.75 -7.44
CA ASP A 311 -5.37 -15.30 -8.13
C ASP A 311 -5.60 -14.55 -9.47
N ARG A 312 -6.65 -14.97 -10.20
CA ARG A 312 -7.01 -14.38 -11.49
C ARG A 312 -7.34 -12.89 -11.38
N GLU A 313 -8.14 -12.48 -10.40
CA GLU A 313 -8.62 -11.10 -10.27
C GLU A 313 -7.46 -10.16 -9.91
N ARG A 314 -6.56 -10.59 -9.03
CA ARG A 314 -5.35 -9.85 -8.67
C ARG A 314 -4.37 -9.72 -9.84
N ARG A 315 -4.23 -10.77 -10.66
CA ARG A 315 -3.38 -10.73 -11.85
C ARG A 315 -3.91 -9.74 -12.88
N GLU A 316 -5.20 -9.81 -13.21
CA GLU A 316 -5.83 -8.86 -14.14
C GLU A 316 -5.71 -7.41 -13.63
N MET A 317 -5.84 -7.19 -12.32
CA MET A 317 -5.63 -5.88 -11.71
C MET A 317 -4.17 -5.41 -11.84
N LEU A 318 -3.19 -6.27 -11.53
CA LEU A 318 -1.77 -5.95 -11.64
C LEU A 318 -1.39 -5.58 -13.07
N GLU A 319 -1.80 -6.37 -14.07
CA GLU A 319 -1.55 -6.09 -15.49
C GLU A 319 -2.12 -4.73 -15.92
N ARG A 320 -3.31 -4.38 -15.43
CA ARG A 320 -3.93 -3.08 -15.69
C ARG A 320 -3.12 -1.94 -15.07
N MET A 321 -2.64 -2.12 -13.84
CA MET A 321 -1.80 -1.12 -13.16
C MET A 321 -0.43 -0.97 -13.84
N ASP A 322 0.21 -2.07 -14.23
CA ASP A 322 1.46 -2.05 -14.99
C ASP A 322 1.30 -1.28 -16.31
N LYS A 323 0.19 -1.53 -17.05
CA LYS A 323 -0.16 -0.76 -18.24
C LYS A 323 -0.39 0.71 -17.93
N TYR A 324 -1.08 1.03 -16.82
CA TYR A 324 -1.29 2.41 -16.41
C TYR A 324 0.04 3.12 -16.15
N PHE A 325 0.94 2.56 -15.33
CA PHE A 325 2.19 3.23 -14.97
C PHE A 325 3.20 3.29 -16.14
N SER A 326 3.23 2.28 -17.02
CA SER A 326 4.04 2.32 -18.24
C SER A 326 3.54 3.34 -19.28
N SER A 327 2.25 3.72 -19.23
CA SER A 327 1.63 4.70 -20.15
C SER A 327 1.25 6.03 -19.50
N ALA A 328 1.46 6.20 -18.19
CA ALA A 328 0.97 7.36 -17.43
C ALA A 328 1.50 8.72 -17.94
N PRO A 329 2.81 8.89 -18.23
CA PRO A 329 3.30 10.15 -18.81
C PRO A 329 2.62 10.46 -20.15
N ARG A 330 2.40 9.43 -20.99
CA ARG A 330 1.75 9.56 -22.29
C ARG A 330 0.26 9.88 -22.18
N ASN A 331 -0.45 9.28 -21.22
CA ASN A 331 -1.89 9.51 -21.03
C ASN A 331 -2.20 10.91 -20.46
N GLU A 332 -1.38 11.40 -19.52
CA GLU A 332 -1.49 12.78 -19.01
C GLU A 332 -1.17 13.79 -20.12
N LEU A 333 -0.16 13.49 -20.95
CA LEU A 333 0.18 14.30 -22.12
C LEU A 333 -0.93 14.30 -23.19
N GLU A 334 -1.50 13.15 -23.54
CA GLU A 334 -2.62 13.06 -24.48
C GLU A 334 -3.88 13.78 -23.96
N ARG A 335 -4.13 13.76 -22.65
CA ARG A 335 -5.18 14.57 -22.02
C ARG A 335 -4.86 16.06 -22.13
N ALA A 336 -3.61 16.45 -21.91
CA ALA A 336 -3.17 17.83 -22.08
C ALA A 336 -3.29 18.26 -23.55
N GLN A 337 -2.96 17.40 -24.52
CA GLN A 337 -3.10 17.67 -25.96
C GLN A 337 -4.56 17.89 -26.38
N ARG A 338 -5.49 17.10 -25.83
CA ARG A 338 -6.94 17.34 -26.02
C ARG A 338 -7.40 18.63 -25.35
N ALA A 339 -6.89 18.96 -24.16
CA ALA A 339 -7.19 20.23 -23.49
C ALA A 339 -6.64 21.42 -24.29
N VAL A 340 -5.47 21.27 -24.90
CA VAL A 340 -4.88 22.27 -25.79
C VAL A 340 -5.81 22.57 -26.98
N ALA A 341 -6.50 21.56 -27.52
CA ALA A 341 -7.48 21.75 -28.58
C ALA A 341 -8.68 22.64 -28.18
N SER A 342 -8.97 22.83 -26.88
CA SER A 342 -10.02 23.75 -26.44
C SER A 342 -9.57 25.22 -26.41
N GLY A 343 -8.25 25.49 -26.41
CA GLY A 343 -7.69 26.84 -26.27
C GLY A 343 -7.97 27.50 -24.90
N ASP A 344 -8.51 26.74 -23.94
CA ASP A 344 -8.81 27.23 -22.60
C ASP A 344 -7.62 27.02 -21.66
N LEU A 345 -7.02 28.14 -21.24
CA LEU A 345 -5.81 28.14 -20.41
C LEU A 345 -6.02 27.43 -19.08
N GLU A 346 -7.17 27.63 -18.44
CA GLU A 346 -7.46 26.99 -17.14
C GLU A 346 -7.59 25.48 -17.28
N THR A 347 -8.29 24.99 -18.30
CA THR A 347 -8.44 23.57 -18.56
C THR A 347 -7.08 22.91 -18.81
N ILE A 348 -6.20 23.53 -19.59
CA ILE A 348 -4.84 23.01 -19.84
C ILE A 348 -4.05 22.91 -18.53
N LEU A 349 -4.07 23.97 -17.70
CA LEU A 349 -3.35 24.01 -16.43
C LEU A 349 -3.93 23.03 -15.40
N LYS A 350 -5.25 22.83 -15.36
CA LYS A 350 -5.90 21.80 -14.51
C LYS A 350 -5.43 20.40 -14.87
N VAL A 351 -5.26 20.10 -16.16
CA VAL A 351 -4.74 18.81 -16.59
C VAL A 351 -3.27 18.64 -16.21
N LEU A 352 -2.42 19.64 -16.49
CA LEU A 352 -0.97 19.57 -16.22
C LEU A 352 -0.64 19.55 -14.72
N ALA A 353 -1.38 20.29 -13.90
CA ALA A 353 -1.11 20.41 -12.47
C ALA A 353 -1.94 19.44 -11.62
N GLY A 354 -3.17 19.13 -12.04
CA GLY A 354 -4.23 18.55 -11.24
C GLY A 354 -5.02 19.60 -10.46
N GLU A 355 -6.30 19.33 -10.20
CA GLU A 355 -7.27 20.26 -9.57
C GLU A 355 -6.74 20.93 -8.28
N LYS A 356 -6.16 20.15 -7.36
CA LYS A 356 -5.65 20.68 -6.09
C LYS A 356 -4.48 21.64 -6.27
N ARG A 357 -3.55 21.36 -7.19
CA ARG A 357 -2.42 22.25 -7.47
C ARG A 357 -2.87 23.49 -8.23
N PHE A 358 -3.84 23.32 -9.13
CA PHE A 358 -4.49 24.44 -9.81
C PHE A 358 -5.13 25.41 -8.81
N ALA A 359 -5.99 24.90 -7.92
CA ALA A 359 -6.63 25.70 -6.87
C ALA A 359 -5.61 26.43 -5.96
N ARG A 360 -4.57 25.73 -5.51
CA ARG A 360 -3.47 26.32 -4.72
C ARG A 360 -2.62 27.32 -5.51
N GLY A 361 -2.63 27.24 -6.84
CA GLY A 361 -2.00 28.22 -7.71
C GLY A 361 -2.77 29.53 -7.71
N LEU A 362 -4.11 29.47 -7.74
CA LEU A 362 -5.00 30.64 -7.66
C LEU A 362 -4.85 31.42 -6.35
N GLU A 363 -4.51 30.73 -5.25
CA GLU A 363 -4.29 31.33 -3.93
C GLU A 363 -3.00 32.19 -3.83
N ILE A 364 -2.06 32.07 -4.77
CA ILE A 364 -0.82 32.85 -4.75
C ILE A 364 -1.12 34.30 -5.16
N ASP A 365 -0.61 35.30 -4.43
CA ASP A 365 -0.87 36.71 -4.74
C ASP A 365 -0.16 37.11 -6.04
N ASP A 366 -0.83 37.90 -6.87
CA ASP A 366 -0.29 38.44 -8.12
C ASP A 366 1.00 39.23 -7.93
N ARG A 367 1.17 39.88 -6.77
CA ARG A 367 2.35 40.68 -6.41
C ARG A 367 3.57 39.82 -6.07
N GLU A 368 3.37 38.53 -5.81
CA GLU A 368 4.46 37.58 -5.59
C GLU A 368 5.02 37.02 -6.91
N VAL A 369 4.59 37.54 -8.06
CA VAL A 369 4.99 37.04 -9.38
C VAL A 369 5.72 38.12 -10.15
N SER A 370 6.96 37.84 -10.54
CA SER A 370 7.65 38.59 -11.58
C SER A 370 7.70 37.76 -12.85
N LEU A 371 7.54 38.42 -14.00
CA LEU A 371 7.52 37.78 -15.31
C LEU A 371 8.19 38.71 -16.33
N GLU A 372 9.11 38.15 -17.10
CA GLU A 372 9.79 38.81 -18.20
C GLU A 372 9.76 37.88 -19.42
N VAL A 373 9.26 38.39 -20.55
CA VAL A 373 9.16 37.65 -21.81
C VAL A 373 10.11 38.30 -22.80
N LEU A 374 11.21 37.63 -23.13
CA LEU A 374 12.30 38.11 -23.99
C LEU A 374 12.49 37.15 -25.18
N GLY A 375 11.79 37.41 -26.29
CA GLY A 375 11.91 36.57 -27.49
C GLY A 375 11.59 35.11 -27.19
N ASP A 376 12.62 34.25 -27.26
CA ASP A 376 12.52 32.80 -27.01
C ASP A 376 12.79 32.41 -25.55
N SER A 377 12.79 33.37 -24.61
CA SER A 377 12.97 33.09 -23.18
C SER A 377 11.88 33.74 -22.34
N VAL A 378 11.34 32.98 -21.39
CA VAL A 378 10.38 33.48 -20.40
C VAL A 378 10.92 33.22 -19.00
N LYS A 379 11.29 34.28 -18.29
CA LYS A 379 11.91 34.19 -16.96
C LYS A 379 11.08 34.90 -15.91
N GLY A 380 11.25 34.50 -14.67
CA GLY A 380 10.64 35.22 -13.57
C GLY A 380 10.72 34.48 -12.26
N ARG A 381 9.89 34.94 -11.33
CA ARG A 381 9.80 34.37 -9.99
C ARG A 381 8.36 34.22 -9.57
N VAL A 382 8.11 33.19 -8.79
CA VAL A 382 6.87 33.04 -8.02
C VAL A 382 7.26 32.84 -6.57
N LYS A 383 6.94 33.81 -5.71
CA LYS A 383 7.49 33.94 -4.36
C LYS A 383 9.03 34.04 -4.43
N ASN A 384 9.73 33.15 -3.73
CA ASN A 384 11.20 33.10 -3.69
C ASN A 384 11.79 32.10 -4.70
N TYR A 385 10.95 31.50 -5.55
CA TYR A 385 11.35 30.45 -6.48
C TYR A 385 11.54 31.00 -7.89
N VAL A 386 12.62 30.57 -8.55
CA VAL A 386 12.96 30.98 -9.91
C VAL A 386 12.27 30.07 -10.93
N ILE A 387 11.73 30.66 -11.99
CA ILE A 387 11.23 29.94 -13.17
C ILE A 387 11.97 30.50 -14.39
N ASP A 388 12.51 29.60 -15.21
CA ASP A 388 13.17 29.93 -16.47
C ASP A 388 12.67 28.95 -17.54
N ILE A 389 12.03 29.49 -18.58
CA ILE A 389 11.54 28.73 -19.73
C ILE A 389 12.35 29.18 -20.95
N ASP A 390 13.24 28.32 -21.40
CA ASP A 390 13.96 28.47 -22.66
C ASP A 390 13.16 27.78 -23.77
N VAL A 391 12.53 28.57 -24.63
CA VAL A 391 11.70 28.07 -25.74
C VAL A 391 12.57 27.53 -26.86
N LYS A 392 13.77 28.08 -27.05
CA LYS A 392 14.69 27.66 -28.12
C LYS A 392 15.30 26.30 -27.81
N ASP A 393 15.79 26.13 -26.59
CA ASP A 393 16.41 24.88 -26.12
C ASP A 393 15.38 23.91 -25.52
N LYS A 394 14.08 24.26 -25.55
CA LYS A 394 12.95 23.48 -25.03
C LYS A 394 13.18 23.00 -23.61
N ARG A 395 13.55 23.93 -22.72
CA ARG A 395 13.89 23.63 -21.33
C ARG A 395 13.04 24.45 -20.37
N ILE A 396 12.44 23.79 -19.38
CA ILE A 396 11.74 24.44 -18.27
C ILE A 396 12.51 24.14 -17.00
N TYR A 397 13.07 25.17 -16.39
CA TYR A 397 13.72 25.10 -15.10
C TYR A 397 12.85 25.74 -14.02
N HIS A 398 12.76 25.06 -12.88
CA HIS A 398 12.18 25.62 -11.66
C HIS A 398 12.78 24.97 -10.41
N ASP A 399 13.02 25.76 -9.37
CA ASP A 399 13.76 25.33 -8.17
C ASP A 399 12.86 24.91 -6.99
N CYS A 400 11.53 24.92 -7.15
CA CYS A 400 10.65 24.55 -6.04
C CYS A 400 10.57 23.03 -5.79
N GLU A 401 10.33 22.67 -4.54
CA GLU A 401 10.31 21.28 -4.07
C GLU A 401 9.18 20.42 -4.67
N ASP A 402 8.00 21.02 -4.95
CA ASP A 402 6.91 20.32 -5.63
C ASP A 402 7.27 20.03 -7.09
N TRP A 403 7.96 20.96 -7.77
CA TRP A 403 8.42 20.79 -9.14
C TRP A 403 9.46 19.68 -9.27
N LYS A 404 10.46 19.64 -8.38
CA LYS A 404 11.45 18.54 -8.33
C LYS A 404 10.79 17.15 -8.36
N LYS A 405 9.68 16.99 -7.63
CA LYS A 405 8.91 15.73 -7.58
C LYS A 405 8.08 15.45 -8.83
N GLN A 406 7.84 16.47 -9.66
CA GLN A 406 6.99 16.37 -10.85
C GLN A 406 7.78 16.23 -12.16
N VAL A 407 9.08 16.54 -12.17
CA VAL A 407 9.95 16.54 -13.36
C VAL A 407 9.79 15.27 -14.21
N GLU A 408 9.94 14.08 -13.61
CA GLU A 408 9.84 12.81 -14.35
C GLU A 408 8.46 12.58 -14.98
N SER A 409 7.42 13.11 -14.34
CA SER A 409 6.04 13.03 -14.82
C SER A 409 5.62 14.19 -15.71
N LYS A 410 6.50 15.16 -15.96
CA LYS A 410 6.21 16.40 -16.72
C LYS A 410 4.95 17.13 -16.25
N ARG A 411 4.71 17.13 -14.93
CA ARG A 411 3.55 17.78 -14.29
C ARG A 411 3.91 19.14 -13.71
N PHE A 412 2.91 20.00 -13.58
CA PHE A 412 3.10 21.35 -13.08
C PHE A 412 2.87 21.43 -11.57
N CYS A 413 3.71 22.19 -10.88
CA CYS A 413 3.47 22.60 -9.50
C CYS A 413 2.49 23.79 -9.45
N LYS A 414 2.03 24.16 -8.26
CA LYS A 414 1.17 25.35 -8.07
C LYS A 414 1.82 26.67 -8.54
N HIS A 415 3.16 26.79 -8.48
CA HIS A 415 3.86 27.99 -8.90
C HIS A 415 3.85 28.13 -10.42
N MET A 416 4.06 27.02 -11.16
CA MET A 416 3.92 27.00 -12.61
C MET A 416 2.51 27.40 -13.05
N VAL A 417 1.47 26.89 -12.37
CA VAL A 417 0.08 27.33 -12.62
C VAL A 417 -0.03 28.84 -12.50
N LYS A 418 0.43 29.41 -11.37
CA LYS A 418 0.36 30.85 -11.15
C LYS A 418 1.14 31.65 -12.19
N PHE A 419 2.33 31.18 -12.54
CA PHE A 419 3.21 31.82 -13.51
C PHE A 419 2.56 31.91 -14.89
N PHE A 420 2.00 30.80 -15.38
CA PHE A 420 1.26 30.77 -16.65
C PHE A 420 -0.02 31.61 -16.62
N LEU A 421 -0.72 31.67 -15.48
CA LEU A 421 -1.89 32.54 -15.33
C LEU A 421 -1.56 34.04 -15.34
N LYS A 422 -0.34 34.44 -14.94
CA LYS A 422 0.13 35.84 -14.99
C LYS A 422 0.70 36.25 -16.34
N MET A 423 1.01 35.28 -17.19
CA MET A 423 1.51 35.52 -18.54
C MET A 423 0.39 36.00 -19.47
N PRO A 424 0.68 36.87 -20.46
CA PRO A 424 -0.29 37.21 -21.49
C PRO A 424 -0.89 35.93 -22.09
N ARG A 425 -2.23 35.84 -22.09
CA ARG A 425 -2.96 34.60 -22.39
C ARG A 425 -2.50 33.94 -23.69
N GLU A 426 -2.30 34.73 -24.75
CA GLU A 426 -1.86 34.23 -26.06
C GLU A 426 -0.47 33.59 -26.00
N VAL A 427 0.46 34.21 -25.27
CA VAL A 427 1.82 33.67 -25.06
C VAL A 427 1.76 32.40 -24.23
N ALA A 428 0.99 32.41 -23.14
CA ALA A 428 0.81 31.26 -22.26
C ALA A 428 0.22 30.06 -23.00
N VAL A 429 -0.86 30.26 -23.75
CA VAL A 429 -1.51 29.20 -24.52
C VAL A 429 -0.56 28.67 -25.60
N LYS A 430 0.09 29.54 -26.37
CA LYS A 430 1.05 29.12 -27.42
C LYS A 430 2.19 28.28 -26.84
N LEU A 431 2.76 28.71 -25.71
CA LEU A 431 3.84 28.01 -25.05
C LEU A 431 3.38 26.66 -24.48
N LEU A 432 2.21 26.61 -23.84
CA LEU A 432 1.62 25.37 -23.35
C LEU A 432 1.28 24.40 -24.48
N VAL A 433 0.77 24.90 -25.61
CA VAL A 433 0.55 24.07 -26.82
C VAL A 433 1.85 23.42 -27.26
N ASP A 434 2.94 24.17 -27.34
CA ASP A 434 4.24 23.64 -27.76
C ASP A 434 4.81 22.62 -26.75
N ILE A 435 4.80 22.97 -25.46
CA ILE A 435 5.25 22.08 -24.37
C ILE A 435 4.49 20.75 -24.40
N VAL A 436 3.17 20.80 -24.62
CA VAL A 436 2.30 19.62 -24.58
C VAL A 436 2.33 18.83 -25.89
N SER A 437 2.45 19.50 -27.04
CA SER A 437 2.49 18.81 -28.34
C SER A 437 3.85 18.15 -28.56
N ASN A 438 4.91 18.76 -28.04
CA ASN A 438 6.31 18.32 -28.23
C ASN A 438 6.95 17.88 -26.92
N ALA A 439 6.19 17.37 -25.95
CA ALA A 439 6.73 17.16 -24.60
C ALA A 439 7.96 16.27 -24.55
N ASP A 440 8.09 15.26 -25.42
CA ASP A 440 9.29 14.41 -25.48
C ASP A 440 10.56 15.16 -25.84
N GLU A 441 10.43 16.31 -26.52
CA GLU A 441 11.53 17.22 -26.85
C GLU A 441 11.78 18.25 -25.74
N TRP A 442 10.85 18.41 -24.79
CA TRP A 442 10.96 19.35 -23.69
C TRP A 442 11.62 18.72 -22.46
N GLU A 443 12.70 19.34 -21.99
CA GLU A 443 13.40 18.99 -20.75
C GLU A 443 12.79 19.74 -19.57
N PHE A 444 12.37 19.01 -18.53
CA PHE A 444 11.93 19.58 -17.25
C PHE A 444 13.11 19.46 -16.28
N ALA A 445 13.75 20.57 -15.97
CA ALA A 445 14.93 20.62 -15.11
C ALA A 445 14.59 21.18 -13.72
N ALA A 446 15.27 20.68 -12.68
CA ALA A 446 15.16 21.21 -11.33
C ALA A 446 16.52 21.14 -10.62
N GLY A 447 16.82 22.11 -9.75
CA GLY A 447 18.14 22.17 -9.08
C GLY A 447 18.48 23.57 -8.57
N THR A 448 19.77 23.88 -8.47
CA THR A 448 20.30 25.25 -8.40
C THR A 448 20.74 25.64 -9.80
N SER A 449 20.35 26.83 -10.28
CA SER A 449 20.90 27.41 -11.49
C SER A 449 22.37 27.71 -11.18
N GLU A 450 23.29 26.93 -11.74
CA GLU A 450 24.68 27.37 -11.83
C GLU A 450 24.80 28.64 -12.68
#